data_AF-A0A667XXZ7-F1
#
_entry.id   AF-A0A667XXZ7-F1
#
_cell.length_a   1.000
_cell.length_b   1.000
_cell.length_c   1.000
_cell.angle_alpha   90.00
_cell.angle_beta   90.00
_cell.angle_gamma   90.00
#
_symmetry.space_group_name_H-M   'P 1'
#
loop_
_entity.id
_entity.type
_entity.pdbx_description
1 polymer ?
#
loop_
_entity_poly.entity_id
_entity_poly.type
_entity_poly.pdbx_seq_one_letter_code
_entity_poly.pdbx_strand_id
1 'polypeptide(L)'
;MCCFVRVECKRYELSRSISPAKLTPYLRQCKVLDEQDEDEILNSMLLVSKVNRRLLDILHTKGERGYVAFLESLEFYYPDLYKLVTGNEPTRCFSTIVGELHTGSDGLTQFLMNEVMKLQQQAKAKTLQQAEAAALYLHDTDHVQLLKMTMVGSAGYNKMREERNSYSDELLRVKDENYKLALRYATLSEEKNMAVMRSRDLQLEIDQLKHRLNKVEEECKMERRQSLKLKNDIENRPKKEQIFELERENEMLKIKLQELQSIIQAILDILEHDRQEALEDRQDLVNRLYNLHEEVRQAEELRDKYLEEKEDLELKCSTLQKDCEMYRNRMNTITNQLEEVEKERDQVKHHFSQSLVDKDKYRKQIRELEERSDELHIEIVRKEAKLVTLESRLRRVSKDEETQGERGPCKSLILMHHQLLMMNATSVVTQDLN
;
A
#
# COMPACT_ATOMS: atom_id res chain seq x y z
N MET A 1 72.35 -12.53 23.65
CA MET A 1 71.44 -11.64 24.41
C MET A 1 71.19 -10.28 23.72
N CYS A 2 71.21 -10.19 22.38
CA CYS A 2 71.07 -8.92 21.64
C CYS A 2 69.92 -8.89 20.61
N CYS A 3 69.19 -9.99 20.42
CA CYS A 3 68.25 -10.10 19.30
C CYS A 3 66.90 -9.41 19.56
N PHE A 4 66.32 -9.54 20.76
CA PHE A 4 64.99 -8.98 21.08
C PHE A 4 64.97 -7.45 21.29
N VAL A 5 66.14 -6.81 21.44
CA VAL A 5 66.27 -5.34 21.65
C VAL A 5 65.56 -4.55 20.55
N ARG A 6 65.60 -5.04 19.30
CA ARG A 6 64.97 -4.40 18.15
C ARG A 6 63.43 -4.41 18.22
N VAL A 7 62.86 -5.48 18.77
CA VAL A 7 61.42 -5.60 19.00
C VAL A 7 61.01 -4.70 20.18
N GLU A 8 61.83 -4.61 21.23
CA GLU A 8 61.57 -3.73 22.37
C GLU A 8 61.57 -2.24 21.99
N CYS A 9 62.49 -1.81 21.13
CA CYS A 9 62.53 -0.42 20.64
C CYS A 9 61.24 -0.02 19.88
N LYS A 10 60.47 -0.98 19.37
CA LYS A 10 59.22 -0.77 18.62
C LYS A 10 57.99 -1.35 19.33
N ARG A 11 58.12 -1.69 20.62
CA ARG A 11 57.09 -2.39 21.41
C ARG A 11 55.73 -1.70 21.38
N TYR A 12 55.68 -0.37 21.42
CA TYR A 12 54.43 0.39 21.43
C TYR A 12 53.63 0.23 20.13
N GLU A 13 54.30 0.34 18.98
CA GLU A 13 53.67 0.22 17.66
C GLU A 13 53.19 -1.22 17.41
N LEU A 14 54.02 -2.20 17.77
CA LEU A 14 53.68 -3.62 17.71
C LEU A 14 52.47 -3.95 18.60
N SER A 15 52.45 -3.43 19.83
CA SER A 15 51.35 -3.68 20.78
C SER A 15 50.02 -3.05 20.37
N ARG A 16 50.00 -2.08 19.45
CA ARG A 16 48.76 -1.44 19.00
C ARG A 16 48.19 -2.07 17.73
N SER A 17 49.07 -2.58 16.88
CA SER A 17 48.71 -3.02 15.53
C SER A 17 48.59 -4.54 15.38
N ILE A 18 49.26 -5.31 16.26
CA ILE A 18 49.20 -6.78 16.21
C ILE A 18 47.88 -7.26 16.80
N SER A 19 47.26 -8.25 16.16
CA SER A 19 46.21 -9.08 16.74
C SER A 19 46.79 -10.43 17.16
N PRO A 20 46.89 -10.74 18.46
CA PRO A 20 47.44 -11.99 19.00
C PRO A 20 46.72 -13.22 18.46
N ALA A 21 45.40 -13.13 18.29
CA ALA A 21 44.57 -14.19 17.69
C ALA A 21 45.01 -14.64 16.29
N LYS A 22 45.76 -13.81 15.56
CA LYS A 22 46.35 -14.19 14.27
C LYS A 22 47.72 -14.85 14.41
N LEU A 23 48.51 -14.47 15.42
CA LEU A 23 49.89 -14.94 15.57
C LEU A 23 50.00 -16.21 16.44
N THR A 24 49.12 -16.38 17.44
CA THR A 24 49.19 -17.50 18.38
C THR A 24 49.14 -18.87 17.70
N PRO A 25 48.34 -19.14 16.64
CA PRO A 25 48.31 -20.48 16.03
C PRO A 25 49.66 -20.85 15.38
N TYR A 26 50.32 -19.88 14.73
CA TYR A 26 51.64 -20.10 14.13
C TYR A 26 52.71 -20.34 15.22
N LEU A 27 52.67 -19.56 16.30
CA LEU A 27 53.64 -19.67 17.40
C LEU A 27 53.47 -20.96 18.23
N ARG A 28 52.24 -21.50 18.33
CA ARG A 28 51.96 -22.84 18.86
C ARG A 28 52.52 -23.93 17.97
N GLN A 29 52.36 -23.79 16.65
CA GLN A 29 52.87 -24.75 15.68
C GLN A 29 54.42 -24.81 15.67
N CYS A 30 55.09 -23.67 15.88
CA CYS A 30 56.54 -23.60 16.15
C CYS A 30 56.95 -24.09 17.54
N LYS A 31 56.02 -24.64 18.35
CA LYS A 31 56.22 -25.08 19.75
C LYS A 31 56.96 -24.05 20.61
N VAL A 32 56.72 -22.77 20.37
CA VAL A 32 57.26 -21.64 21.16
C VAL A 32 56.27 -21.27 22.28
N LEU A 33 54.98 -21.35 21.97
CA LEU A 33 53.90 -21.21 22.94
C LEU A 33 53.31 -22.59 23.26
N ASP A 34 52.90 -22.78 24.50
CA ASP A 34 52.06 -23.91 24.91
C ASP A 34 50.56 -23.53 24.94
N GLU A 35 49.69 -24.50 25.21
CA GLU A 35 48.23 -24.29 25.29
C GLU A 35 47.85 -23.29 26.39
N GLN A 36 48.59 -23.27 27.50
CA GLN A 36 48.35 -22.35 28.62
C GLN A 36 48.72 -20.92 28.23
N ASP A 37 49.86 -20.73 27.57
CA ASP A 37 50.29 -19.44 27.02
C ASP A 37 49.24 -18.89 26.03
N GLU A 38 48.66 -19.74 25.17
CA GLU A 38 47.63 -19.34 24.21
C GLU A 38 46.32 -18.91 24.87
N ASP A 39 45.83 -19.68 25.84
CA ASP A 39 44.61 -19.35 26.59
C ASP A 39 44.77 -18.04 27.39
N GLU A 40 45.94 -17.84 28.03
CA GLU A 40 46.23 -16.60 28.75
C GLU A 40 46.17 -15.38 27.82
N ILE A 41 46.63 -15.54 26.58
CA ILE A 41 46.64 -14.46 25.59
C ILE A 41 45.23 -14.24 25.01
N LEU A 42 44.52 -15.27 24.57
CA LEU A 42 43.27 -15.09 23.81
C LEU A 42 42.03 -14.86 24.69
N ASN A 43 42.01 -15.42 25.89
CA ASN A 43 40.82 -15.45 26.75
C ASN A 43 40.89 -14.51 27.97
N SER A 44 41.91 -13.63 28.04
CA SER A 44 41.98 -12.63 29.10
C SER A 44 40.95 -11.49 28.89
N MET A 45 40.22 -11.08 29.94
CA MET A 45 39.33 -9.89 29.93
C MET A 45 40.10 -8.55 29.88
N LEU A 46 41.33 -8.54 29.37
CA LEU A 46 42.16 -7.35 29.28
C LEU A 46 41.83 -6.56 27.99
N LEU A 47 41.94 -5.23 28.06
CA LEU A 47 41.89 -4.37 26.86
C LEU A 47 42.91 -4.85 25.81
N VAL A 48 42.55 -4.81 24.53
CA VAL A 48 43.35 -5.34 23.40
C VAL A 48 44.83 -4.94 23.44
N SER A 49 45.15 -3.69 23.83
CA SER A 49 46.54 -3.21 23.92
C SER A 49 47.37 -3.84 25.05
N LYS A 50 46.73 -4.36 26.11
CA LYS A 50 47.39 -5.08 27.21
C LYS A 50 47.63 -6.54 26.85
N VAL A 51 46.70 -7.16 26.12
CA VAL A 51 46.85 -8.53 25.60
C VAL A 51 48.07 -8.64 24.68
N ASN A 52 48.23 -7.65 23.79
CA ASN A 52 49.33 -7.61 22.82
C ASN A 52 50.70 -7.46 23.50
N ARG A 53 50.78 -6.69 24.58
CA ARG A 53 52.00 -6.55 25.40
C ARG A 53 52.34 -7.86 26.11
N ARG A 54 51.33 -8.56 26.62
CA ARG A 54 51.51 -9.83 27.31
C ARG A 54 52.09 -10.90 26.38
N LEU A 55 51.62 -10.99 25.13
CA LEU A 55 52.22 -11.86 24.10
C LEU A 55 53.72 -11.56 23.91
N LEU A 56 54.10 -10.28 23.80
CA LEU A 56 55.51 -9.89 23.64
C LEU A 56 56.35 -10.21 24.88
N ASP A 57 55.80 -10.05 26.08
CA ASP A 57 56.45 -10.44 27.35
C ASP A 57 56.73 -11.95 27.37
N ILE A 58 55.74 -12.77 27.02
CA ILE A 58 55.89 -14.24 26.97
C ILE A 58 56.95 -14.63 25.95
N LEU A 59 56.90 -14.07 24.74
CA LEU A 59 57.90 -14.37 23.69
C LEU A 59 59.32 -13.96 24.08
N HIS A 60 59.49 -12.85 24.81
CA HIS A 60 60.78 -12.43 25.34
C HIS A 60 61.36 -13.49 26.30
N THR A 61 60.53 -14.14 27.13
CA THR A 61 60.99 -15.22 28.04
C THR A 61 61.42 -16.50 27.32
N LYS A 62 60.93 -16.75 26.09
CA LYS A 62 61.30 -17.92 25.27
C LYS A 62 62.63 -17.74 24.51
N GLY A 63 63.30 -16.60 24.67
CA GLY A 63 64.66 -16.36 24.16
C GLY A 63 64.76 -16.27 22.63
N GLU A 64 65.89 -16.70 22.09
CA GLU A 64 66.20 -16.59 20.65
C GLU A 64 65.19 -17.31 19.75
N ARG A 65 64.70 -18.47 20.19
CA ARG A 65 63.68 -19.24 19.47
C ARG A 65 62.34 -18.50 19.40
N GLY A 66 61.95 -17.84 20.49
CA GLY A 66 60.76 -16.98 20.51
C GLY A 66 60.89 -15.76 19.61
N TYR A 67 62.09 -15.17 19.55
CA TYR A 67 62.40 -14.06 18.65
C TYR A 67 62.26 -14.45 17.17
N VAL A 68 62.87 -15.56 16.75
CA VAL A 68 62.85 -16.00 15.35
C VAL A 68 61.42 -16.38 14.93
N ALA A 69 60.71 -17.19 15.74
CA ALA A 69 59.33 -17.56 15.43
C ALA A 69 58.39 -16.34 15.38
N PHE A 70 58.61 -15.35 16.25
CA PHE A 70 57.86 -14.10 16.24
C PHE A 70 58.11 -13.30 14.96
N LEU A 71 59.37 -13.16 14.53
CA LEU A 71 59.69 -12.48 13.28
C LEU A 71 59.09 -13.19 12.07
N GLU A 72 59.17 -14.52 11.98
CA GLU A 72 58.51 -15.27 10.91
C GLU A 72 56.98 -15.07 10.92
N SER A 73 56.37 -15.04 12.11
CA SER A 73 54.93 -14.78 12.24
C SER A 73 54.54 -13.36 11.80
N LEU A 74 55.38 -12.37 12.11
CA LEU A 74 55.20 -10.99 11.64
C LEU A 74 55.37 -10.90 10.13
N GLU A 75 56.37 -11.58 9.57
CA GLU A 75 56.64 -11.61 8.14
C GLU A 75 55.46 -12.15 7.33
N PHE A 76 54.72 -13.10 7.91
CA PHE A 76 53.55 -13.71 7.28
C PHE A 76 52.27 -12.88 7.44
N TYR A 77 51.94 -12.45 8.66
CA TYR A 77 50.66 -11.79 8.94
C TYR A 77 50.71 -10.26 8.87
N TYR A 78 51.88 -9.65 9.07
CA TYR A 78 52.07 -8.20 9.16
C TYR A 78 53.39 -7.76 8.47
N PRO A 79 53.49 -7.87 7.14
CA PRO A 79 54.72 -7.60 6.39
C PRO A 79 55.28 -6.19 6.64
N ASP A 80 54.41 -5.20 6.83
CA ASP A 80 54.80 -3.82 7.13
C ASP A 80 55.45 -3.68 8.52
N LEU A 81 54.96 -4.43 9.51
CA LEU A 81 55.52 -4.44 10.87
C LEU A 81 56.84 -5.23 10.93
N TYR A 82 56.99 -6.29 10.12
CA TYR A 82 58.25 -6.99 9.97
C TYR A 82 59.34 -6.03 9.45
N LYS A 83 59.07 -5.35 8.34
CA LYS A 83 59.99 -4.37 7.74
C LYS A 83 60.35 -3.24 8.70
N LEU A 84 59.40 -2.81 9.53
CA LEU A 84 59.62 -1.78 10.55
C LEU A 84 60.61 -2.22 11.66
N VAL A 85 60.61 -3.50 12.02
CA VAL A 85 61.47 -4.05 13.10
C VAL A 85 62.83 -4.50 12.55
N THR A 86 62.85 -5.15 11.39
CA THR A 86 64.04 -5.76 10.80
C THR A 86 64.76 -4.86 9.79
N GLY A 87 64.10 -3.84 9.25
CA GLY A 87 64.62 -2.98 8.17
C GLY A 87 64.76 -3.69 6.82
N ASN A 88 64.44 -4.98 6.75
CA ASN A 88 64.59 -5.83 5.58
C ASN A 88 63.24 -6.08 4.92
N GLU A 89 63.26 -6.38 3.61
CA GLU A 89 62.04 -6.81 2.91
C GLU A 89 61.62 -8.23 3.37
N PRO A 90 60.30 -8.49 3.51
CA PRO A 90 59.78 -9.84 3.78
C PRO A 90 60.16 -10.83 2.67
N THR A 91 60.96 -11.83 3.00
CA THR A 91 61.38 -12.97 2.19
C THR A 91 60.47 -14.20 2.35
N ARG A 92 59.62 -14.24 3.38
CA ARG A 92 58.66 -15.31 3.73
C ARG A 92 59.32 -16.69 3.91
N CYS A 93 60.42 -16.73 4.67
CA CYS A 93 61.14 -17.97 4.96
C CYS A 93 60.68 -18.56 6.30
N PHE A 94 60.01 -19.71 6.27
CA PHE A 94 59.53 -20.41 7.48
C PHE A 94 60.55 -21.45 7.94
N SER A 95 61.67 -21.00 8.50
CA SER A 95 62.74 -21.88 8.94
C SER A 95 62.40 -22.63 10.25
N THR A 96 61.61 -22.00 11.12
CA THR A 96 61.30 -22.54 12.46
C THR A 96 60.22 -23.63 12.42
N ILE A 97 59.14 -23.43 11.67
CA ILE A 97 58.07 -24.44 11.52
C ILE A 97 58.58 -25.67 10.74
N VAL A 98 59.46 -25.48 9.76
CA VAL A 98 60.01 -26.56 8.93
C VAL A 98 61.08 -27.36 9.69
N GLY A 99 61.82 -26.74 10.62
CA GLY A 99 62.84 -27.41 11.43
C GLY A 99 62.28 -28.29 12.56
N GLU A 100 61.05 -28.04 13.03
CA GLU A 100 60.50 -28.73 14.21
C GLU A 100 59.39 -29.75 13.93
N LEU A 101 58.74 -29.64 12.78
CA LEU A 101 57.89 -30.72 12.30
C LEU A 101 58.79 -31.84 11.79
N HIS A 102 58.70 -33.03 12.41
CA HIS A 102 59.37 -34.25 11.92
C HIS A 102 58.78 -34.78 10.58
N THR A 103 58.05 -33.93 9.87
CA THR A 103 57.45 -34.12 8.55
C THR A 103 57.59 -32.79 7.78
N GLY A 104 58.71 -32.64 7.05
CA GLY A 104 59.00 -31.44 6.25
C GLY A 104 57.91 -31.12 5.20
N SER A 105 57.88 -29.88 4.70
CA SER A 105 56.97 -29.21 3.72
C SER A 105 55.44 -29.45 3.79
N ASP A 106 54.97 -30.64 4.14
CA ASP A 106 53.56 -31.04 4.18
C ASP A 106 52.78 -30.36 5.30
N GLY A 107 53.38 -30.19 6.49
CA GLY A 107 52.70 -29.53 7.60
C GLY A 107 52.49 -28.02 7.41
N LEU A 108 53.41 -27.36 6.69
CA LEU A 108 53.24 -25.95 6.31
C LEU A 108 52.09 -25.81 5.28
N THR A 109 51.99 -26.75 4.33
CA THR A 109 50.92 -26.75 3.32
C THR A 109 49.53 -26.94 3.96
N GLN A 110 49.41 -27.84 4.94
CA GLN A 110 48.16 -28.02 5.69
C GLN A 110 47.77 -26.77 6.51
N PHE A 111 48.74 -26.12 7.16
CA PHE A 111 48.49 -24.89 7.90
C PHE A 111 47.95 -23.78 6.97
N LEU A 112 48.61 -23.56 5.83
CA LEU A 112 48.19 -22.56 4.85
C LEU A 112 46.81 -22.87 4.27
N MET A 113 46.50 -24.15 3.99
CA MET A 113 45.18 -24.57 3.49
C MET A 113 44.07 -24.29 4.51
N ASN A 114 44.30 -24.59 5.78
CA ASN A 114 43.35 -24.30 6.85
C ASN A 114 43.12 -22.80 7.03
N GLU A 115 44.17 -21.98 6.94
CA GLU A 115 44.06 -20.53 7.05
C GLU A 115 43.27 -19.94 5.86
N VAL A 116 43.47 -20.45 4.65
CA VAL A 116 42.70 -20.05 3.46
C VAL A 116 41.22 -20.43 3.61
N MET A 117 40.91 -21.65 4.07
CA MET A 117 39.52 -22.06 4.32
C MET A 117 38.83 -21.18 5.37
N LYS A 118 39.54 -20.81 6.44
CA LYS A 118 39.03 -19.92 7.49
C LYS A 118 38.74 -18.51 6.96
N LEU A 119 39.64 -17.94 6.17
CA LEU A 119 39.42 -16.63 5.53
C LEU A 119 38.23 -16.68 4.56
N GLN A 120 38.07 -17.77 3.81
CA GLN A 120 36.93 -17.94 2.90
C GLN A 120 35.60 -18.05 3.65
N GLN A 121 35.56 -18.72 4.79
CA GLN A 121 34.38 -18.78 5.66
C GLN A 121 34.05 -17.40 6.27
N GLN A 122 35.06 -16.67 6.74
CA GLN A 122 34.87 -15.32 7.29
C GLN A 122 34.37 -14.33 6.24
N ALA A 123 34.86 -14.42 5.00
CA ALA A 123 34.35 -13.62 3.88
C ALA A 123 32.87 -13.90 3.62
N LYS A 124 32.48 -15.17 3.58
CA LYS A 124 31.06 -15.57 3.42
C LYS A 124 30.18 -15.06 4.56
N ALA A 125 30.62 -15.19 5.81
CA ALA A 125 29.89 -14.71 6.98
C ALA A 125 29.70 -13.19 6.96
N LYS A 126 30.74 -12.44 6.57
CA LYS A 126 30.67 -10.97 6.44
C LYS A 126 29.70 -10.53 5.33
N THR A 127 29.68 -11.22 4.20
CA THR A 127 28.73 -10.95 3.11
C THR A 127 27.29 -11.21 3.55
N LEU A 128 27.03 -12.31 4.27
CA LEU A 128 25.72 -12.62 4.83
C LEU A 128 25.25 -11.52 5.80
N GLN A 129 26.11 -11.12 6.73
CA GLN A 129 25.81 -10.08 7.71
C GLN A 129 25.54 -8.71 7.05
N GLN A 130 26.25 -8.39 5.97
CA GLN A 130 26.00 -7.17 5.19
C GLN A 130 24.65 -7.22 4.46
N ALA A 131 24.28 -8.39 3.92
CA ALA A 131 22.98 -8.59 3.29
C ALA A 131 21.82 -8.48 4.31
N GLU A 132 21.97 -9.07 5.49
CA GLU A 132 20.98 -8.97 6.58
C GLU A 132 20.83 -7.54 7.10
N ALA A 133 21.95 -6.83 7.30
CA ALA A 133 21.92 -5.42 7.67
C ALA A 133 21.23 -4.56 6.60
N ALA A 134 21.54 -4.77 5.32
CA ALA A 134 20.91 -4.06 4.22
C ALA A 134 19.38 -4.32 4.14
N ALA A 135 18.96 -5.56 4.39
CA ALA A 135 17.54 -5.93 4.45
C ALA A 135 16.81 -5.24 5.62
N LEU A 136 17.43 -5.16 6.80
CA LEU A 136 16.87 -4.43 7.94
C LEU A 136 16.76 -2.92 7.68
N TYR A 137 17.79 -2.30 7.08
CA TYR A 137 17.74 -0.88 6.71
C TYR A 137 16.61 -0.57 5.71
N LEU A 138 16.42 -1.42 4.69
CA LEU A 138 15.33 -1.28 3.72
C LEU A 138 13.95 -1.41 4.41
N HIS A 139 13.79 -2.43 5.25
CA HIS A 139 12.55 -2.66 6.00
C HIS A 139 12.20 -1.47 6.92
N ASP A 140 13.19 -0.93 7.64
CA ASP A 140 12.97 0.25 8.49
C ASP A 140 12.63 1.50 7.68
N THR A 141 13.25 1.68 6.51
CA THR A 141 12.89 2.81 5.63
C THR A 141 11.47 2.71 5.09
N ASP A 142 11.04 1.51 4.68
CA ASP A 142 9.68 1.26 4.19
C ASP A 142 8.65 1.45 5.31
N HIS A 143 8.95 0.96 6.52
CA HIS A 143 8.09 1.13 7.68
C HIS A 143 7.94 2.61 8.09
N VAL A 144 9.03 3.38 8.05
CA VAL A 144 8.98 4.83 8.31
C VAL A 144 8.20 5.58 7.23
N GLN A 145 8.33 5.19 5.95
CA GLN A 145 7.54 5.79 4.86
C GLN A 145 6.04 5.49 5.02
N LEU A 146 5.68 4.25 5.36
CA LEU A 146 4.29 3.86 5.61
C LEU A 146 3.68 4.61 6.79
N LEU A 147 4.42 4.77 7.89
CA LEU A 147 4.00 5.57 9.03
C LEU A 147 3.78 7.05 8.67
N LYS A 148 4.66 7.64 7.86
CA LYS A 148 4.47 9.02 7.38
C LYS A 148 3.22 9.15 6.51
N MET A 149 2.98 8.21 5.60
CA MET A 149 1.80 8.24 4.73
C MET A 149 0.50 8.10 5.53
N THR A 150 0.46 7.19 6.51
CA THR A 150 -0.71 6.98 7.38
C THR A 150 -0.97 8.18 8.29
N MET A 151 0.08 8.83 8.81
CA MET A 151 -0.03 10.06 9.60
C MET A 151 -0.59 11.24 8.79
N VAL A 152 -0.14 11.42 7.54
CA VAL A 152 -0.65 12.47 6.65
C VAL A 152 -2.12 12.21 6.29
N GLY A 153 -2.48 10.96 5.99
CA GLY A 153 -3.87 10.55 5.76
C GLY A 153 -4.77 10.79 6.99
N SER A 154 -4.28 10.46 8.19
CA SER A 154 -5.00 10.68 9.45
C SER A 154 -5.19 12.17 9.76
N ALA A 155 -4.18 13.01 9.52
CA ALA A 155 -4.27 14.45 9.71
C ALA A 155 -5.30 15.09 8.76
N GLY A 156 -5.33 14.67 7.50
CA GLY A 156 -6.35 15.12 6.54
C GLY A 156 -7.77 14.72 6.97
N TYR A 157 -7.95 13.48 7.42
CA TYR A 157 -9.24 12.99 7.93
C TYR A 157 -9.71 13.76 9.18
N ASN A 158 -8.80 14.02 10.14
CA ASN A 158 -9.14 14.77 11.35
C ASN A 158 -9.53 16.21 11.04
N LYS A 159 -8.82 16.87 10.10
CA LYS A 159 -9.18 18.23 9.67
C LYS A 159 -10.58 18.30 9.07
N MET A 160 -10.92 17.39 8.16
CA MET A 160 -12.28 17.34 7.58
C MET A 160 -13.36 17.05 8.64
N ARG A 161 -13.04 16.21 9.62
CA ARG A 161 -13.94 15.92 10.75
C ARG A 161 -14.16 17.15 11.63
N GLU A 162 -13.12 17.93 11.92
CA GLU A 162 -13.19 19.17 12.68
C GLU A 162 -14.02 20.23 11.94
N GLU A 163 -13.80 20.41 10.63
CA GLU A 163 -14.58 21.32 9.79
C GLU A 163 -16.07 20.93 9.80
N ARG A 164 -16.39 19.65 9.60
CA ARG A 164 -17.76 19.14 9.71
C ARG A 164 -18.38 19.43 11.08
N ASN A 165 -17.63 19.23 12.17
CA ASN A 165 -18.11 19.52 13.51
C ASN A 165 -18.37 21.03 13.69
N SER A 166 -17.47 21.89 13.21
CA SER A 166 -17.63 23.33 13.25
C SER A 166 -18.87 23.79 12.48
N TYR A 167 -19.14 23.22 11.30
CA TYR A 167 -20.36 23.52 10.55
C TYR A 167 -21.63 23.00 11.26
N SER A 168 -21.54 21.86 11.95
CA SER A 168 -22.64 21.33 12.74
C SER A 168 -22.97 22.23 13.93
N ASP A 169 -21.96 22.73 14.64
CA ASP A 169 -22.14 23.65 15.77
C ASP A 169 -22.70 24.99 15.31
N GLU A 170 -22.22 25.49 14.16
CA GLU A 170 -22.75 26.71 13.54
C GLU A 170 -24.22 26.58 13.13
N LEU A 171 -24.57 25.44 12.52
CA LEU A 171 -25.94 25.13 12.16
C LEU A 171 -26.86 25.12 13.37
N LEU A 172 -26.41 24.52 14.48
CA LEU A 172 -27.18 24.50 15.73
C LEU A 172 -27.36 25.91 16.29
N ARG A 173 -26.30 26.73 16.28
CA ARG A 173 -26.35 28.13 16.72
C ARG A 173 -27.36 28.95 15.92
N VAL A 174 -27.32 28.86 14.59
CA VAL A 174 -28.26 29.57 13.71
C VAL A 174 -29.68 29.06 13.90
N LYS A 175 -29.87 27.75 14.09
CA LYS A 175 -31.18 27.16 14.40
C LYS A 175 -31.74 27.74 15.70
N ASP A 176 -30.95 27.81 16.76
CA ASP A 176 -31.36 28.39 18.05
C ASP A 176 -31.69 29.88 17.95
N GLU A 177 -30.89 30.65 17.19
CA GLU A 177 -31.16 32.07 16.91
C GLU A 177 -32.46 32.25 16.13
N ASN A 178 -32.72 31.41 15.13
CA ASN A 178 -33.96 31.41 14.37
C ASN A 178 -35.18 31.09 15.25
N TYR A 179 -35.08 30.10 16.14
CA TYR A 179 -36.16 29.82 17.11
C TYR A 179 -36.41 30.99 18.06
N LYS A 180 -35.36 31.63 18.57
CA LYS A 180 -35.49 32.83 19.42
C LYS A 180 -36.17 33.97 18.65
N LEU A 181 -35.83 34.15 17.37
CA LEU A 181 -36.45 35.17 16.53
C LEU A 181 -37.92 34.86 16.27
N ALA A 182 -38.26 33.61 15.97
CA ALA A 182 -39.64 33.17 15.78
C ALA A 182 -40.49 33.40 17.04
N LEU A 183 -39.94 33.09 18.22
CA LEU A 183 -40.62 33.33 19.50
C LEU A 183 -40.83 34.82 19.77
N ARG A 184 -39.83 35.66 19.48
CA ARG A 184 -39.96 37.13 19.56
C ARG A 184 -40.98 37.66 18.56
N TYR A 185 -41.03 37.11 17.36
CA TYR A 185 -42.01 37.51 16.36
C TYR A 185 -43.44 37.15 16.80
N ALA A 186 -43.64 35.94 17.34
CA ALA A 186 -44.93 35.50 17.86
C ALA A 186 -45.43 36.41 18.99
N THR A 187 -44.58 36.69 19.98
CA THR A 187 -44.90 37.60 21.10
C THR A 187 -45.22 39.01 20.63
N LEU A 188 -44.41 39.60 19.74
CA LEU A 188 -44.70 40.92 19.16
C LEU A 188 -46.01 40.94 18.35
N SER A 189 -46.32 39.85 17.65
CA SER A 189 -47.59 39.73 16.93
C SER A 189 -48.79 39.68 17.87
N GLU A 190 -48.67 38.98 19.00
CA GLU A 190 -49.71 38.96 20.05
C GLU A 190 -49.89 40.35 20.67
N GLU A 191 -48.80 41.04 21.02
CA GLU A 191 -48.83 42.41 21.54
C GLU A 191 -49.48 43.39 20.56
N LYS A 192 -49.13 43.30 19.27
CA LYS A 192 -49.79 44.08 18.21
C LYS A 192 -51.29 43.82 18.18
N ASN A 193 -51.71 42.55 18.20
CA ASN A 193 -53.12 42.19 18.17
C ASN A 193 -53.86 42.75 19.41
N MET A 194 -53.26 42.66 20.60
CA MET A 194 -53.82 43.27 21.81
C MET A 194 -53.95 44.79 21.69
N ALA A 195 -52.95 45.48 21.14
CA ALA A 195 -53.00 46.92 20.91
C ALA A 195 -54.09 47.31 19.90
N VAL A 196 -54.28 46.52 18.83
CA VAL A 196 -55.33 46.72 17.83
C VAL A 196 -56.71 46.56 18.46
N MET A 197 -56.93 45.50 19.27
CA MET A 197 -58.19 45.30 19.98
C MET A 197 -58.49 46.47 20.92
N ARG A 198 -57.51 46.90 21.72
CA ARG A 198 -57.66 48.06 22.61
C ARG A 198 -57.96 49.36 21.85
N SER A 199 -57.33 49.56 20.69
CA SER A 199 -57.62 50.71 19.82
C SER A 199 -59.05 50.67 19.28
N ARG A 200 -59.57 49.48 18.97
CA ARG A 200 -60.95 49.31 18.50
C ARG A 200 -61.95 49.62 19.62
N ASP A 201 -61.69 49.16 20.83
CA ASP A 201 -62.54 49.44 22.00
C ASP A 201 -62.60 50.93 22.30
N LEU A 202 -61.45 51.61 22.31
CA LEU A 202 -61.39 53.07 22.49
C LEU A 202 -62.13 53.83 21.37
N GLN A 203 -62.05 53.35 20.13
CA GLN A 203 -62.80 53.94 19.03
C GLN A 203 -64.32 53.82 19.25
N LEU A 204 -64.79 52.67 19.74
CA LEU A 204 -66.20 52.48 20.09
C LEU A 204 -66.64 53.42 21.23
N GLU A 205 -65.80 53.62 22.24
CA GLU A 205 -66.06 54.61 23.31
C GLU A 205 -66.17 56.03 22.77
N ILE A 206 -65.25 56.43 21.87
CA ILE A 206 -65.29 57.74 21.21
C ILE A 206 -66.61 57.92 20.45
N ASP A 207 -67.03 56.91 19.68
CA ASP A 207 -68.25 57.01 18.89
C ASP A 207 -69.51 57.08 19.77
N GLN A 208 -69.52 56.36 20.90
CA GLN A 208 -70.58 56.49 21.92
C GLN A 208 -70.61 57.89 22.54
N LEU A 209 -69.45 58.46 22.88
CA LEU A 209 -69.35 59.82 23.43
C LEU A 209 -69.78 60.87 22.42
N LYS A 210 -69.41 60.74 21.14
CA LYS A 210 -69.89 61.62 20.05
C LYS A 210 -71.41 61.56 19.92
N HIS A 211 -72.00 60.37 19.97
CA HIS A 211 -73.46 60.24 19.90
C HIS A 211 -74.16 60.91 21.08
N ARG A 212 -73.63 60.73 22.30
CA ARG A 212 -74.14 61.42 23.50
C ARG A 212 -74.00 62.94 23.40
N LEU A 213 -72.85 63.42 22.93
CA LEU A 213 -72.60 64.84 22.72
C LEU A 213 -73.62 65.42 21.73
N ASN A 214 -73.78 64.80 20.56
CA ASN A 214 -74.75 65.23 19.55
C ASN A 214 -76.17 65.28 20.12
N LYS A 215 -76.57 64.28 20.93
CA LYS A 215 -77.87 64.27 21.59
C LYS A 215 -78.07 65.50 22.48
N VAL A 216 -77.09 65.81 23.33
CA VAL A 216 -77.14 66.99 24.22
C VAL A 216 -77.09 68.30 23.42
N GLU A 217 -76.31 68.36 22.35
CA GLU A 217 -76.26 69.53 21.46
C GLU A 217 -77.61 69.79 20.79
N GLU A 218 -78.29 68.76 20.30
CA GLU A 218 -79.62 68.90 19.70
C GLU A 218 -80.68 69.29 20.75
N GLU A 219 -80.64 68.72 21.96
CA GLU A 219 -81.49 69.15 23.08
C GLU A 219 -81.28 70.66 23.38
N CYS A 220 -80.03 71.13 23.42
CA CYS A 220 -79.71 72.55 23.62
C CYS A 220 -80.17 73.44 22.45
N LYS A 221 -80.02 72.98 21.20
CA LYS A 221 -80.52 73.70 20.02
C LYS A 221 -82.04 73.79 20.04
N MET A 222 -82.75 72.74 20.44
CA MET A 222 -84.20 72.72 20.56
C MET A 222 -84.70 73.69 21.63
N GLU A 223 -84.02 73.76 22.78
CA GLU A 223 -84.32 74.73 23.85
C GLU A 223 -84.07 76.18 23.40
N ARG A 224 -82.97 76.43 22.68
CA ARG A 224 -82.68 77.72 22.06
C ARG A 224 -83.70 78.08 21.00
N ARG A 225 -84.15 77.13 20.18
CA ARG A 225 -85.20 77.32 19.17
C ARG A 225 -86.54 77.63 19.83
N GLN A 226 -86.92 76.94 20.91
CA GLN A 226 -88.13 77.29 21.67
C GLN A 226 -88.04 78.69 22.29
N SER A 227 -86.89 79.06 22.85
CA SER A 227 -86.63 80.40 23.38
C SER A 227 -86.68 81.49 22.30
N LEU A 228 -86.10 81.21 21.12
CA LEU A 228 -86.13 82.09 19.96
C LEU A 228 -87.51 82.18 19.31
N LYS A 229 -88.32 81.11 19.37
CA LYS A 229 -89.71 81.09 18.88
C LYS A 229 -90.61 81.94 19.77
N LEU A 230 -90.50 81.81 21.10
CA LEU A 230 -91.14 82.70 22.08
C LEU A 230 -90.74 84.17 21.91
N LYS A 231 -89.48 84.45 21.55
CA LYS A 231 -89.00 85.82 21.25
C LYS A 231 -89.46 86.35 19.89
N ASN A 232 -89.46 85.51 18.84
CA ASN A 232 -89.97 85.87 17.51
C ASN A 232 -91.49 86.08 17.48
N ASP A 233 -92.25 85.27 18.22
CA ASP A 233 -93.70 85.40 18.36
C ASP A 233 -94.09 86.73 19.05
N ILE A 234 -93.14 87.36 19.77
CA ILE A 234 -93.27 88.71 20.36
C ILE A 234 -92.82 89.82 19.38
N GLU A 235 -91.78 89.61 18.58
CA GLU A 235 -91.18 90.67 17.74
C GLU A 235 -91.74 90.76 16.31
N ASN A 236 -92.32 89.71 15.74
CA ASN A 236 -92.61 89.67 14.31
C ASN A 236 -94.10 89.48 13.99
N ARG A 237 -94.80 90.61 13.80
CA ARG A 237 -96.01 90.67 12.96
C ARG A 237 -95.57 90.94 11.51
N PRO A 238 -95.70 89.99 10.56
CA PRO A 238 -95.11 90.17 9.24
C PRO A 238 -95.97 91.10 8.38
N LYS A 239 -95.30 92.00 7.63
CA LYS A 239 -95.91 92.76 6.54
C LYS A 239 -95.84 91.93 5.25
N LYS A 240 -96.91 92.00 4.45
CA LYS A 240 -97.17 91.16 3.25
C LYS A 240 -96.06 91.15 2.18
N GLU A 241 -95.23 92.19 2.08
CA GLU A 241 -94.20 92.30 1.03
C GLU A 241 -93.01 91.36 1.28
N GLN A 242 -92.61 91.18 2.55
CA GLN A 242 -91.56 90.23 2.93
C GLN A 242 -92.01 88.77 2.73
N ILE A 243 -93.32 88.51 2.77
CA ILE A 243 -93.89 87.17 2.52
C ILE A 243 -93.69 86.79 1.04
N PHE A 244 -93.91 87.71 0.11
CA PHE A 244 -93.74 87.43 -1.33
C PHE A 244 -92.27 87.23 -1.75
N GLU A 245 -91.33 87.96 -1.16
CA GLU A 245 -89.90 87.76 -1.41
C GLU A 245 -89.43 86.40 -0.86
N LEU A 246 -89.87 86.03 0.34
CA LEU A 246 -89.59 84.73 0.95
C LEU A 246 -90.26 83.57 0.20
N GLU A 247 -91.45 83.76 -0.38
CA GLU A 247 -92.11 82.76 -1.23
C GLU A 247 -91.29 82.48 -2.50
N ARG A 248 -90.77 83.53 -3.15
CA ARG A 248 -89.92 83.39 -4.34
C ARG A 248 -88.59 82.72 -4.04
N GLU A 249 -87.94 83.06 -2.92
CA GLU A 249 -86.73 82.38 -2.46
C GLU A 249 -87.00 80.92 -2.11
N ASN A 250 -88.17 80.60 -1.53
CA ASN A 250 -88.59 79.23 -1.25
C ASN A 250 -88.72 78.41 -2.53
N GLU A 251 -89.34 78.95 -3.58
CA GLU A 251 -89.48 78.26 -4.87
C GLU A 251 -88.10 77.96 -5.48
N MET A 252 -87.17 78.93 -5.43
CA MET A 252 -85.78 78.76 -5.89
C MET A 252 -85.02 77.69 -5.07
N LEU A 253 -85.22 77.66 -3.75
CA LEU A 253 -84.61 76.67 -2.88
C LEU A 253 -85.16 75.27 -3.13
N LYS A 254 -86.46 75.13 -3.44
CA LYS A 254 -87.06 73.84 -3.82
C LYS A 254 -86.46 73.27 -5.11
N ILE A 255 -86.26 74.12 -6.13
CA ILE A 255 -85.63 73.70 -7.40
C ILE A 255 -84.19 73.23 -7.15
N LYS A 256 -83.39 74.02 -6.41
CA LYS A 256 -82.02 73.63 -6.04
C LYS A 256 -82.00 72.35 -5.21
N LEU A 257 -82.98 72.14 -4.34
CA LEU A 257 -83.13 70.89 -3.58
C LEU A 257 -83.41 69.69 -4.49
N GLN A 258 -84.29 69.85 -5.49
CA GLN A 258 -84.55 68.80 -6.47
C GLN A 258 -83.33 68.49 -7.33
N GLU A 259 -82.57 69.50 -7.77
CA GLU A 259 -81.31 69.32 -8.49
C GLU A 259 -80.25 68.62 -7.63
N LEU A 260 -80.12 69.00 -6.35
CA LEU A 260 -79.22 68.31 -5.43
C LEU A 260 -79.67 66.88 -5.17
N GLN A 261 -80.98 66.62 -5.05
CA GLN A 261 -81.52 65.27 -4.90
C GLN A 261 -81.25 64.41 -6.13
N SER A 262 -81.37 64.96 -7.35
CA SER A 262 -81.07 64.21 -8.58
C SER A 262 -79.58 63.88 -8.70
N ILE A 263 -78.69 64.82 -8.33
CA ILE A 263 -77.25 64.59 -8.28
C ILE A 263 -76.90 63.52 -7.24
N ILE A 264 -77.49 63.60 -6.04
CA ILE A 264 -77.27 62.61 -4.98
C ILE A 264 -77.73 61.22 -5.45
N GLN A 265 -78.88 61.12 -6.12
CA GLN A 265 -79.37 59.86 -6.65
C GLN A 265 -78.41 59.28 -7.72
N ALA A 266 -77.93 60.11 -8.64
CA ALA A 266 -76.97 59.67 -9.66
C ALA A 266 -75.64 59.18 -9.03
N ILE A 267 -75.16 59.83 -7.97
CA ILE A 267 -73.96 59.38 -7.24
C ILE A 267 -74.22 58.04 -6.55
N LEU A 268 -75.39 57.85 -5.94
CA LEU A 268 -75.75 56.58 -5.30
C LEU A 268 -75.79 55.43 -6.32
N ASP A 269 -76.37 55.66 -7.49
CA ASP A 269 -76.46 54.65 -8.55
C ASP A 269 -75.06 54.27 -9.09
N ILE A 270 -74.16 55.24 -9.26
CA ILE A 270 -72.75 54.98 -9.65
C ILE A 270 -72.04 54.16 -8.58
N LEU A 271 -72.15 54.55 -7.31
CA LEU A 271 -71.50 53.82 -6.22
C LEU A 271 -72.06 52.40 -6.05
N GLU A 272 -73.35 52.19 -6.31
CA GLU A 272 -73.96 50.87 -6.29
C GLU A 272 -73.45 50.00 -7.45
N HIS A 273 -73.29 50.58 -8.64
CA HIS A 273 -72.70 49.92 -9.80
C HIS A 273 -71.23 49.53 -9.56
N ASP A 274 -70.40 50.47 -9.11
CA ASP A 274 -68.97 50.21 -8.79
C ASP A 274 -68.82 49.11 -7.72
N ARG A 275 -69.72 49.11 -6.72
CA ARG A 275 -69.76 48.06 -5.69
C ARG A 275 -70.11 46.69 -6.29
N GLN A 276 -71.02 46.65 -7.25
CA GLN A 276 -71.44 45.41 -7.92
C GLN A 276 -70.29 44.85 -8.78
N GLU A 277 -69.66 45.70 -9.60
CA GLU A 277 -68.52 45.33 -10.45
C GLU A 277 -67.36 44.78 -9.60
N ALA A 278 -67.01 45.46 -8.51
CA ALA A 278 -65.96 44.99 -7.59
C ALA A 278 -66.30 43.64 -6.92
N LEU A 279 -67.58 43.32 -6.72
CA LEU A 279 -67.99 42.02 -6.19
C LEU A 279 -67.87 40.90 -7.24
N GLU A 280 -68.23 41.20 -8.49
CA GLU A 280 -68.11 40.28 -9.63
C GLU A 280 -66.63 39.95 -9.89
N ASP A 281 -65.76 40.95 -9.96
CA ASP A 281 -64.30 40.78 -10.08
C ASP A 281 -63.73 39.92 -8.95
N ARG A 282 -64.18 40.17 -7.71
CA ARG A 282 -63.74 39.38 -6.56
C ARG A 282 -64.20 37.93 -6.67
N GLN A 283 -65.41 37.69 -7.17
CA GLN A 283 -65.94 36.35 -7.38
C GLN A 283 -65.15 35.60 -8.46
N ASP A 284 -64.79 36.27 -9.55
CA ASP A 284 -63.96 35.70 -10.61
C ASP A 284 -62.56 35.33 -10.12
N LEU A 285 -61.94 36.19 -9.30
CA LEU A 285 -60.67 35.89 -8.64
C LEU A 285 -60.77 34.66 -7.74
N VAL A 286 -61.84 34.54 -6.96
CA VAL A 286 -62.09 33.36 -6.11
C VAL A 286 -62.23 32.09 -6.95
N ASN A 287 -63.03 32.15 -8.03
CA ASN A 287 -63.19 31.01 -8.94
C ASN A 287 -61.85 30.58 -9.56
N ARG A 288 -61.04 31.56 -9.98
CA ARG A 288 -59.69 31.29 -10.52
C ARG A 288 -58.76 30.68 -9.49
N LEU A 289 -58.81 31.13 -8.24
CA LEU A 289 -58.05 30.54 -7.14
C LEU A 289 -58.44 29.07 -6.91
N TYR A 290 -59.74 28.75 -6.93
CA TYR A 290 -60.20 27.37 -6.80
C TYR A 290 -59.68 26.47 -7.93
N ASN A 291 -59.77 26.93 -9.17
CA ASN A 291 -59.26 26.17 -10.32
C ASN A 291 -57.75 25.93 -10.22
N LEU A 292 -56.98 26.96 -9.84
CA LEU A 292 -55.53 26.83 -9.63
C LEU A 292 -55.19 25.85 -8.50
N HIS A 293 -55.97 25.83 -7.41
CA HIS A 293 -55.75 24.86 -6.34
C HIS A 293 -55.99 23.42 -6.81
N GLU A 294 -57.03 23.19 -7.63
CA GLU A 294 -57.30 21.86 -8.17
C GLU A 294 -56.23 21.44 -9.20
N GLU A 295 -55.75 22.35 -10.04
CA GLU A 295 -54.62 22.10 -10.95
C GLU A 295 -53.34 21.73 -10.18
N VAL A 296 -53.04 22.46 -9.09
CA VAL A 296 -51.90 22.14 -8.22
C VAL A 296 -52.04 20.75 -7.62
N ARG A 297 -53.23 20.41 -7.10
CA ARG A 297 -53.49 19.08 -6.53
C ARG A 297 -53.31 17.98 -7.57
N GLN A 298 -53.81 18.16 -8.79
CA GLN A 298 -53.63 17.20 -9.88
C GLN A 298 -52.15 17.05 -10.28
N ALA A 299 -51.40 18.16 -10.31
CA ALA A 299 -49.97 18.13 -10.57
C ALA A 299 -49.20 17.39 -9.47
N GLU A 300 -49.58 17.53 -8.20
CA GLU A 300 -49.01 16.79 -7.07
C GLU A 300 -49.32 15.28 -7.18
N GLU A 301 -50.56 14.90 -7.51
CA GLU A 301 -50.93 13.50 -7.72
C GLU A 301 -50.14 12.86 -8.88
N LEU A 302 -49.88 13.61 -9.96
CA LEU A 302 -49.03 13.14 -11.07
C LEU A 302 -47.56 13.04 -10.67
N ARG A 303 -47.03 14.01 -9.93
CA ARG A 303 -45.67 13.97 -9.40
C ARG A 303 -45.45 12.72 -8.57
N ASP A 304 -46.38 12.40 -7.68
CA ASP A 304 -46.26 11.26 -6.78
C ASP A 304 -46.27 9.93 -7.54
N LYS A 305 -47.12 9.81 -8.58
CA LYS A 305 -47.12 8.64 -9.49
C LYS A 305 -45.78 8.48 -10.22
N TYR A 306 -45.23 9.57 -10.76
CA TYR A 306 -43.94 9.50 -11.46
C TYR A 306 -42.77 9.22 -10.52
N LEU A 307 -42.85 9.65 -9.26
CA LEU A 307 -41.87 9.28 -8.24
C LEU A 307 -41.91 7.78 -7.96
N GLU A 308 -43.09 7.18 -7.78
CA GLU A 308 -43.26 5.74 -7.59
C GLU A 308 -42.74 4.94 -8.79
N GLU A 309 -43.11 5.33 -10.02
CA GLU A 309 -42.60 4.69 -11.25
C GLU A 309 -41.08 4.78 -11.37
N LYS A 310 -40.50 5.92 -10.97
CA LYS A 310 -39.05 6.12 -10.96
C LYS A 310 -38.37 5.17 -9.97
N GLU A 311 -38.88 5.05 -8.75
CA GLU A 311 -38.34 4.14 -7.73
C GLU A 311 -38.39 2.68 -8.20
N ASP A 312 -39.50 2.27 -8.82
CA ASP A 312 -39.67 0.94 -9.42
C ASP A 312 -38.65 0.67 -10.54
N LEU A 313 -38.41 1.65 -11.40
CA LEU A 313 -37.41 1.54 -12.47
C LEU A 313 -35.99 1.49 -11.91
N GLU A 314 -35.67 2.28 -10.90
CA GLU A 314 -34.36 2.23 -10.22
C GLU A 314 -34.11 0.86 -9.57
N LEU A 315 -35.12 0.26 -8.94
CA LEU A 315 -35.04 -1.10 -8.40
C LEU A 315 -34.80 -2.15 -9.50
N LYS A 316 -35.50 -2.05 -10.62
CA LYS A 316 -35.29 -2.94 -11.79
C LYS A 316 -33.88 -2.79 -12.37
N CYS A 317 -33.39 -1.55 -12.53
CA CYS A 317 -32.03 -1.27 -12.98
C CYS A 317 -30.97 -1.85 -12.04
N SER A 318 -31.14 -1.66 -10.72
CA SER A 318 -30.24 -2.21 -9.71
C SER A 318 -30.19 -3.75 -9.76
N THR A 319 -31.35 -4.39 -9.97
CA THR A 319 -31.45 -5.84 -10.11
C THR A 319 -30.72 -6.32 -11.36
N LEU A 320 -30.99 -5.72 -12.51
CA LEU A 320 -30.31 -6.06 -13.77
C LEU A 320 -28.80 -5.84 -13.71
N GLN A 321 -28.34 -4.79 -13.02
CA GLN A 321 -26.92 -4.55 -12.82
C GLN A 321 -26.25 -5.69 -12.05
N LYS A 322 -26.87 -6.13 -10.95
CA LYS A 322 -26.36 -7.28 -10.17
C LYS A 322 -26.34 -8.56 -11.00
N ASP A 323 -27.36 -8.80 -11.82
CA ASP A 323 -27.39 -9.95 -12.73
C ASP A 323 -26.25 -9.87 -13.76
N CYS A 324 -26.03 -8.71 -14.39
CA CYS A 324 -24.91 -8.51 -15.30
C CYS A 324 -23.55 -8.74 -14.63
N GLU A 325 -23.37 -8.30 -13.39
CA GLU A 325 -22.16 -8.56 -12.60
C GLU A 325 -21.99 -10.06 -12.32
N MET A 326 -23.06 -10.77 -11.97
CA MET A 326 -23.01 -12.23 -11.80
C MET A 326 -22.64 -12.95 -13.10
N TYR A 327 -23.22 -12.58 -14.24
CA TYR A 327 -22.87 -13.16 -15.53
C TYR A 327 -21.41 -12.87 -15.91
N ARG A 328 -20.93 -11.66 -15.65
CA ARG A 328 -19.53 -11.29 -15.89
C ARG A 328 -18.58 -12.13 -15.01
N ASN A 329 -18.89 -12.28 -13.73
CA ASN A 329 -18.11 -13.09 -12.80
C ASN A 329 -18.09 -14.57 -13.25
N ARG A 330 -19.25 -15.11 -13.66
CA ARG A 330 -19.33 -16.47 -14.18
C ARG A 330 -18.50 -16.64 -15.45
N MET A 331 -18.56 -15.68 -16.37
CA MET A 331 -17.75 -15.70 -17.59
C MET A 331 -16.26 -15.69 -17.25
N ASN A 332 -15.81 -14.82 -16.34
CA ASN A 332 -14.42 -14.76 -15.90
C ASN A 332 -13.95 -16.09 -15.30
N THR A 333 -14.78 -16.74 -14.47
CA THR A 333 -14.45 -18.07 -13.93
C THR A 333 -14.26 -19.11 -15.04
N ILE A 334 -15.14 -19.12 -16.05
CA ILE A 334 -15.03 -20.04 -17.20
C ILE A 334 -13.77 -19.72 -18.01
N THR A 335 -13.47 -18.44 -18.25
CA THR A 335 -12.26 -18.02 -18.96
C THR A 335 -11.00 -18.47 -18.22
N ASN A 336 -10.93 -18.29 -16.90
CA ASN A 336 -9.80 -18.75 -16.09
C ASN A 336 -9.64 -20.27 -16.15
N GLN A 337 -10.75 -21.03 -16.06
CA GLN A 337 -10.71 -22.48 -16.20
C GLN A 337 -10.20 -22.92 -17.59
N LEU A 338 -10.61 -22.22 -18.65
CA LEU A 338 -10.10 -22.49 -19.99
C LEU A 338 -8.60 -22.21 -20.08
N GLU A 339 -8.12 -21.09 -19.53
CA GLU A 339 -6.69 -20.76 -19.51
C GLU A 339 -5.85 -21.81 -18.76
N GLU A 340 -6.37 -22.37 -17.66
CA GLU A 340 -5.70 -23.47 -16.94
C GLU A 340 -5.59 -24.72 -17.81
N VAL A 341 -6.68 -25.13 -18.47
CA VAL A 341 -6.67 -26.27 -19.40
C VAL A 341 -5.73 -26.03 -20.58
N GLU A 342 -5.65 -24.80 -21.10
CA GLU A 342 -4.69 -24.46 -22.15
C GLU A 342 -3.24 -24.56 -21.69
N LYS A 343 -2.94 -24.09 -20.48
CA LYS A 343 -1.60 -24.23 -19.87
C LYS A 343 -1.21 -25.70 -19.72
N GLU A 344 -2.11 -26.55 -19.21
CA GLU A 344 -1.87 -27.98 -19.08
C GLU A 344 -1.62 -28.66 -20.44
N ARG A 345 -2.46 -28.35 -21.44
CA ARG A 345 -2.30 -28.82 -22.82
C ARG A 345 -0.92 -28.45 -23.37
N ASP A 346 -0.51 -27.20 -23.19
CA ASP A 346 0.75 -26.71 -23.76
C ASP A 346 1.96 -27.24 -22.98
N GLN A 347 1.83 -27.49 -21.68
CA GLN A 347 2.83 -28.22 -20.88
C GLN A 347 3.00 -29.67 -21.37
N VAL A 348 1.92 -30.40 -21.64
CA VAL A 348 1.98 -31.75 -22.20
C VAL A 348 2.64 -31.75 -23.58
N LYS A 349 2.28 -30.80 -24.46
CA LYS A 349 2.94 -30.64 -25.77
C LYS A 349 4.44 -30.39 -25.62
N HIS A 350 4.83 -29.53 -24.67
CA HIS A 350 6.24 -29.25 -24.41
C HIS A 350 6.99 -30.49 -23.93
N HIS A 351 6.44 -31.24 -22.97
CA HIS A 351 7.00 -32.51 -22.52
C HIS A 351 7.12 -33.55 -23.64
N PHE A 352 6.12 -33.64 -24.52
CA PHE A 352 6.18 -34.52 -25.69
C PHE A 352 7.29 -34.11 -26.67
N SER A 353 7.39 -32.82 -26.98
CA SER A 353 8.48 -32.28 -27.81
C SER A 353 9.85 -32.57 -27.20
N GLN A 354 10.00 -32.40 -25.89
CA GLN A 354 11.23 -32.71 -25.17
C GLN A 354 11.58 -34.20 -25.23
N SER A 355 10.59 -35.08 -25.02
CA SER A 355 10.78 -36.54 -25.12
C SER A 355 11.21 -36.98 -26.52
N LEU A 356 10.67 -36.35 -27.58
CA LEU A 356 11.12 -36.61 -28.96
C LEU A 356 12.59 -36.24 -29.17
N VAL A 357 13.01 -35.07 -28.68
CA VAL A 357 14.42 -34.63 -28.75
C VAL A 357 15.32 -35.62 -28.02
N ASP A 358 14.93 -36.07 -26.84
CA ASP A 358 15.74 -37.03 -26.07
C ASP A 358 15.78 -38.41 -26.74
N LYS A 359 14.67 -38.89 -27.34
CA LYS A 359 14.69 -40.09 -28.18
C LYS A 359 15.65 -39.98 -29.36
N ASP A 360 15.73 -38.83 -30.01
CA ASP A 360 16.66 -38.61 -31.12
C ASP A 360 18.12 -38.56 -30.66
N LYS A 361 18.39 -38.01 -29.45
CA LYS A 361 19.72 -38.12 -28.81
C LYS A 361 20.11 -39.57 -28.55
N TYR A 362 19.22 -40.37 -27.97
CA TYR A 362 19.50 -41.78 -27.70
C TYR A 362 19.70 -42.59 -28.99
N ARG A 363 18.91 -42.34 -30.03
CA ARG A 363 19.13 -42.93 -31.37
C ARG A 363 20.49 -42.58 -31.96
N LYS A 364 21.00 -41.37 -31.71
CA LYS A 364 22.35 -40.98 -32.14
C LYS A 364 23.42 -41.73 -31.35
N GLN A 365 23.29 -41.83 -30.04
CA GLN A 365 24.21 -42.60 -29.19
C GLN A 365 24.26 -44.09 -29.56
N ILE A 366 23.10 -44.70 -29.87
CA ILE A 366 23.04 -46.09 -30.35
C ILE A 366 23.86 -46.24 -31.63
N ARG A 367 23.67 -45.36 -32.63
CA ARG A 367 24.46 -45.41 -33.87
C ARG A 367 25.96 -45.25 -33.65
N GLU A 368 26.36 -44.31 -32.78
CA GLU A 368 27.79 -44.14 -32.44
C GLU A 368 28.38 -45.37 -31.74
N LEU A 369 27.60 -46.09 -30.93
CA LEU A 369 28.03 -47.34 -30.31
C LEU A 369 28.05 -48.51 -31.30
N GLU A 370 27.08 -48.59 -32.21
CA GLU A 370 27.06 -49.57 -33.31
C GLU A 370 28.30 -49.39 -34.21
N GLU A 371 28.60 -48.15 -34.61
CA GLU A 371 29.81 -47.83 -35.40
C GLU A 371 31.10 -48.26 -34.67
N ARG A 372 31.23 -47.97 -33.37
CA ARG A 372 32.37 -48.43 -32.56
C ARG A 372 32.44 -49.96 -32.45
N SER A 373 31.29 -50.61 -32.31
CA SER A 373 31.21 -52.07 -32.27
C SER A 373 31.68 -52.67 -33.58
N ASP A 374 31.26 -52.12 -34.72
CA ASP A 374 31.70 -52.53 -36.05
C ASP A 374 33.21 -52.28 -36.25
N GLU A 375 33.73 -51.13 -35.80
CA GLU A 375 35.17 -50.83 -35.81
C GLU A 375 35.98 -51.87 -35.02
N LEU A 376 35.53 -52.17 -33.80
CA LEU A 376 36.14 -53.20 -32.95
C LEU A 376 36.03 -54.59 -33.58
N HIS A 377 34.91 -54.93 -34.22
CA HIS A 377 34.74 -56.19 -34.92
C HIS A 377 35.70 -56.30 -36.11
N ILE A 378 35.87 -55.24 -36.90
CA ILE A 378 36.86 -55.17 -37.98
C ILE A 378 38.28 -55.35 -37.41
N GLU A 379 38.60 -54.73 -36.28
CA GLU A 379 39.91 -54.92 -35.62
C GLU A 379 40.13 -56.37 -35.16
N ILE A 380 39.11 -57.01 -34.59
CA ILE A 380 39.15 -58.43 -34.19
C ILE A 380 39.43 -59.29 -35.41
N VAL A 381 38.64 -59.16 -36.49
CA VAL A 381 38.82 -59.93 -37.72
C VAL A 381 40.22 -59.70 -38.32
N ARG A 382 40.73 -58.46 -38.29
CA ARG A 382 42.11 -58.15 -38.72
C ARG A 382 43.16 -58.83 -37.84
N LYS A 383 42.97 -58.84 -36.52
CA LYS A 383 43.88 -59.52 -35.58
C LYS A 383 43.82 -61.04 -35.77
N GLU A 384 42.64 -61.62 -35.96
CA GLU A 384 42.45 -63.04 -36.27
C GLU A 384 43.14 -63.42 -37.59
N ALA A 385 42.98 -62.63 -38.66
CA ALA A 385 43.69 -62.87 -39.92
C ALA A 385 45.22 -62.84 -39.75
N LYS A 386 45.74 -61.91 -38.94
CA LYS A 386 47.17 -61.87 -38.58
C LYS A 386 47.58 -63.09 -37.76
N LEU A 387 46.78 -63.52 -36.79
CA LEU A 387 47.01 -64.73 -36.00
C LEU A 387 47.07 -65.96 -36.89
N VAL A 388 46.09 -66.18 -37.77
CA VAL A 388 46.10 -67.29 -38.76
C VAL A 388 47.36 -67.24 -39.63
N THR A 389 47.76 -66.05 -40.06
CA THR A 389 49.00 -65.88 -40.84
C THR A 389 50.23 -66.27 -40.03
N LEU A 390 50.35 -65.82 -38.78
CA LEU A 390 51.44 -66.18 -37.88
C LEU A 390 51.43 -67.66 -37.52
N GLU A 391 50.28 -68.26 -37.24
CA GLU A 391 50.13 -69.71 -37.03
C GLU A 391 50.55 -70.51 -38.25
N SER A 392 50.22 -70.05 -39.46
CA SER A 392 50.66 -70.70 -40.70
C SER A 392 52.18 -70.60 -40.90
N ARG A 393 52.81 -69.51 -40.44
CA ARG A 393 54.26 -69.33 -40.43
C ARG A 393 54.91 -70.20 -39.36
N LEU A 394 54.33 -70.24 -38.16
CA LEU A 394 54.77 -71.11 -37.07
C LEU A 394 54.73 -72.56 -37.51
N ARG A 395 53.62 -73.03 -38.11
CA ARG A 395 53.52 -74.40 -38.68
C ARG A 395 54.57 -74.69 -39.75
N ARG A 396 54.99 -73.70 -40.55
CA ARG A 396 56.09 -73.85 -41.52
C ARG A 396 57.44 -73.97 -40.82
N VAL A 397 57.72 -73.12 -39.83
CA VAL A 397 58.95 -73.20 -39.02
C VAL A 397 58.99 -74.49 -38.19
N SER A 398 57.87 -74.97 -37.65
CA SER A 398 57.77 -76.27 -36.99
C SER A 398 57.99 -77.44 -37.95
N LYS A 399 57.58 -77.31 -39.23
CA LYS A 399 57.90 -78.28 -40.28
C LYS A 399 59.36 -78.21 -40.72
N ASP A 400 59.97 -77.02 -40.70
CA ASP A 400 61.39 -76.85 -40.95
C ASP A 400 62.23 -77.38 -39.75
N GLU A 401 61.73 -77.28 -38.52
CA GLU A 401 62.27 -77.99 -37.34
C GLU A 401 62.08 -79.51 -37.45
N GLU A 402 61.00 -80.01 -38.05
CA GLU A 402 60.84 -81.45 -38.37
C GLU A 402 61.80 -81.95 -39.47
N THR A 403 62.51 -81.06 -40.18
CA THR A 403 63.61 -81.45 -41.09
C THR A 403 64.99 -81.49 -40.43
N GLN A 404 65.11 -81.16 -39.15
CA GLN A 404 66.24 -81.55 -38.31
C GLN A 404 65.79 -81.92 -36.89
N GLY A 405 65.38 -83.18 -36.70
CA GLY A 405 65.39 -83.81 -35.37
C GLY A 405 64.07 -84.45 -34.97
N GLU A 406 64.11 -85.78 -34.88
CA GLU A 406 63.01 -86.65 -34.49
C GLU A 406 62.42 -86.40 -33.08
N ARG A 407 61.13 -86.77 -32.97
CA ARG A 407 60.44 -87.41 -31.83
C ARG A 407 59.84 -86.56 -30.71
N GLY A 408 58.50 -86.67 -30.60
CA GLY A 408 57.87 -87.16 -29.37
C GLY A 408 56.70 -86.33 -28.82
N PRO A 409 55.54 -86.93 -28.47
CA PRO A 409 54.26 -86.23 -28.44
C PRO A 409 53.96 -85.59 -27.07
N CYS A 410 53.81 -84.26 -27.02
CA CYS A 410 53.23 -83.60 -25.85
C CYS A 410 51.75 -83.26 -26.10
N LYS A 411 50.90 -84.29 -26.04
CA LYS A 411 49.44 -84.16 -25.87
C LYS A 411 49.03 -83.43 -24.56
N SER A 412 49.98 -83.04 -23.71
CA SER A 412 49.76 -82.29 -22.47
C SER A 412 49.58 -80.77 -22.66
N LEU A 413 50.15 -80.18 -23.73
CA LEU A 413 50.05 -78.72 -23.93
C LEU A 413 48.70 -78.28 -24.52
N ILE A 414 48.08 -79.15 -25.32
CA ILE A 414 46.77 -78.88 -25.93
C ILE A 414 45.66 -78.92 -24.87
N LEU A 415 45.79 -79.74 -23.82
CA LEU A 415 44.84 -79.75 -22.69
C LEU A 415 44.94 -78.47 -21.84
N MET A 416 46.16 -77.95 -21.59
CA MET A 416 46.32 -76.72 -20.82
C MET A 416 45.85 -75.47 -21.59
N HIS A 417 46.02 -75.44 -22.92
CA HIS A 417 45.51 -74.34 -23.72
C HIS A 417 43.98 -74.32 -23.78
N HIS A 418 43.34 -75.51 -23.81
CA HIS A 418 41.88 -75.61 -23.77
C HIS A 418 41.30 -75.27 -22.38
N GLN A 419 42.03 -75.55 -21.29
CA GLN A 419 41.66 -75.12 -19.93
C GLN A 419 41.85 -73.61 -19.70
N LEU A 420 42.88 -72.97 -20.28
CA LEU A 420 43.05 -71.52 -20.18
C LEU A 420 42.01 -70.72 -20.99
N LEU A 421 41.60 -71.23 -22.16
CA LEU A 421 40.53 -70.64 -22.97
C LEU A 421 39.15 -70.77 -22.30
N MET A 422 38.90 -71.87 -21.60
CA MET A 422 37.63 -72.08 -20.87
C MET A 422 37.56 -71.26 -19.56
N MET A 423 38.68 -70.97 -18.89
CA MET A 423 38.73 -70.07 -17.72
C MET A 423 38.54 -68.59 -18.09
N ASN A 424 39.04 -68.13 -19.25
CA ASN A 424 38.84 -66.75 -19.68
C ASN A 424 37.42 -66.48 -20.20
N ALA A 425 36.75 -67.48 -20.78
CA ALA A 425 35.36 -67.36 -21.22
C ALA A 425 34.35 -67.31 -20.05
N THR A 426 34.69 -67.84 -18.88
CA THR A 426 33.83 -67.77 -17.68
C THR A 426 33.97 -66.47 -16.89
N SER A 427 35.05 -65.70 -17.09
CA SER A 427 35.25 -64.41 -16.41
C SER A 427 34.56 -63.21 -17.09
N VAL A 428 34.19 -63.33 -18.37
CA VAL A 428 33.59 -62.22 -19.15
C VAL A 428 32.06 -62.21 -19.05
N VAL A 429 31.43 -63.30 -18.59
CA VAL A 429 29.96 -63.43 -18.52
C VAL A 429 29.38 -62.94 -17.17
N THR A 430 30.22 -62.56 -16.20
CA THR A 430 29.78 -62.18 -14.84
C THR A 430 29.92 -60.70 -14.48
N GLN A 431 30.26 -59.81 -15.42
CA GLN A 431 30.42 -58.36 -15.13
C GLN A 431 29.32 -57.43 -15.68
N ASP A 432 28.35 -57.92 -16.46
CA ASP A 432 27.29 -57.08 -17.07
C ASP A 432 25.89 -57.25 -16.45
N LEU A 433 25.81 -57.63 -15.17
CA LEU A 433 24.56 -57.60 -14.40
C LEU A 433 24.78 -56.87 -13.06
N ASN A 434 24.77 -55.54 -13.11
CA ASN A 434 24.34 -54.63 -12.04
C ASN A 434 23.98 -53.26 -12.60
#